data_AF-A0A944L0T8-F1
#
_entry.id   AF-A0A944L0T8-F1
#
_cell.length_a   1.000
_cell.length_b   1.000
_cell.length_c   1.000
_cell.angle_alpha   90.00
_cell.angle_beta   90.00
_cell.angle_gamma   90.00
#
_symmetry.space_group_name_H-M   'P 1'
#
loop_
_entity.id
_entity.type
_entity.pdbx_description
1 polymer ?
#
loop_
_entity_poly.entity_id
_entity_poly.type
_entity_poly.pdbx_seq_one_letter_code
_entity_poly.pdbx_strand_id
1 'polypeptide(L)'
;MRIIVLDDQARTLQPSQVQLEFFDRTRWRPVSFKKTDRGEHIGVFNDGFPGFTVSPGRTVTISVRLDFISNTKPNRVTANAAALQRRDGEGDWLGQSNAYPFTITGGTVERTV
;
A
#
# COMPACT_ATOMS: atom_id res chain seq x y z
N MET A 1 2.85 0.15 14.36
CA MET A 1 2.22 -0.42 13.16
C MET A 1 2.47 0.51 11.98
N ARG A 2 2.92 0.01 10.83
CA ARG A 2 3.01 0.82 9.60
C ARG A 2 1.85 0.42 8.70
N ILE A 3 1.24 1.38 8.03
CA ILE A 3 0.13 1.14 7.10
C ILE A 3 0.40 1.84 5.77
N ILE A 4 -0.12 1.25 4.71
CA ILE A 4 -0.26 1.90 3.42
C ILE A 4 -1.74 2.04 3.11
N VAL A 5 -2.13 3.19 2.60
CA VAL A 5 -3.49 3.50 2.21
C VAL A 5 -3.49 3.79 0.72
N LEU A 6 -4.41 3.15 0.01
CA LEU A 6 -4.75 3.52 -1.37
C LEU A 6 -6.16 4.08 -1.35
N ASP A 7 -6.29 5.35 -1.67
CA ASP A 7 -7.57 6.03 -1.85
C ASP A 7 -8.06 5.82 -3.29
N ASP A 8 -9.07 4.97 -3.45
CA ASP A 8 -9.75 4.68 -4.70
C ASP A 8 -10.94 5.64 -4.89
N GLN A 9 -10.74 6.64 -5.74
CA GLN A 9 -11.72 7.70 -5.98
C GLN A 9 -13.01 7.19 -6.64
N ALA A 10 -12.92 6.19 -7.52
CA ALA A 10 -14.07 5.61 -8.20
C ALA A 10 -14.79 4.53 -7.36
N ARG A 11 -14.18 4.09 -6.26
CA ARG A 11 -14.64 3.01 -5.36
C ARG A 11 -14.83 1.66 -6.03
N THR A 12 -14.23 1.46 -7.21
CA THR A 12 -14.38 0.25 -8.03
C THR A 12 -13.32 -0.82 -7.78
N LEU A 13 -12.20 -0.47 -7.14
CA LEU A 13 -11.08 -1.35 -6.86
C LEU A 13 -11.47 -2.38 -5.79
N GLN A 14 -11.13 -3.64 -6.03
CA GLN A 14 -11.30 -4.72 -5.06
C GLN A 14 -9.96 -5.08 -4.43
N PRO A 15 -9.90 -5.43 -3.13
CA PRO A 15 -8.64 -5.80 -2.47
C PRO A 15 -7.88 -6.92 -3.19
N SER A 16 -8.58 -7.89 -3.77
CA SER A 16 -8.00 -9.01 -4.53
C SER A 16 -7.36 -8.59 -5.85
N GLN A 17 -7.63 -7.37 -6.34
CA GLN A 17 -7.06 -6.84 -7.58
C GLN A 17 -5.74 -6.09 -7.37
N VAL A 18 -5.36 -5.85 -6.11
CA VAL A 18 -4.16 -5.10 -5.74
C VAL A 18 -3.14 -6.05 -5.14
N GLN A 19 -1.94 -6.06 -5.69
CA GLN A 19 -0.81 -6.78 -5.14
C GLN A 19 0.24 -5.75 -4.73
N LEU A 20 0.48 -5.62 -3.43
CA LEU A 20 1.57 -4.80 -2.92
C LEU A 20 2.53 -5.64 -2.12
N GLU A 21 3.81 -5.47 -2.40
CA GLU A 21 4.90 -6.08 -1.66
C GLU A 21 5.88 -5.03 -1.19
N PHE A 22 6.56 -5.29 -0.08
CA PHE A 22 7.68 -4.49 0.38
C PHE A 22 8.91 -5.38 0.61
N PHE A 23 10.08 -4.81 0.38
CA PHE A 23 11.34 -5.51 0.66
C PHE A 23 11.75 -5.32 2.11
N ASP A 24 11.84 -6.40 2.87
CA ASP A 24 12.18 -6.36 4.30
C ASP A 24 13.70 -6.35 4.57
N ARG A 25 14.51 -6.17 3.50
CA ARG A 25 15.98 -6.34 3.41
C ARG A 25 16.47 -7.75 3.09
N THR A 26 15.60 -8.76 3.16
CA THR A 26 15.93 -10.17 2.88
C THR A 26 15.03 -10.78 1.82
N ARG A 27 13.74 -10.44 1.81
CA ARG A 27 12.74 -10.95 0.87
C ARG A 27 11.62 -9.95 0.62
N TRP A 28 10.90 -10.17 -0.46
CA TRP A 28 9.63 -9.48 -0.73
C TRP A 28 8.54 -10.10 0.13
N ARG A 29 7.76 -9.23 0.79
CA ARG A 29 6.66 -9.63 1.66
C ARG A 29 5.36 -9.04 1.17
N PRO A 30 4.30 -9.85 1.06
CA PRO A 30 3.00 -9.36 0.63
C PRO A 30 2.34 -8.50 1.71
N VAL A 31 1.54 -7.54 1.26
CA VAL A 31 0.69 -6.73 2.11
C VAL A 31 -0.77 -7.10 1.85
N SER A 32 -1.46 -7.54 2.91
CA SER A 32 -2.90 -7.82 2.83
C SER A 32 -3.68 -6.53 2.98
N PHE A 33 -4.52 -6.22 2.00
CA PHE A 33 -5.42 -5.07 2.02
C PHE A 33 -6.80 -5.42 2.60
N LYS A 34 -7.35 -4.47 3.35
CA LYS A 34 -8.77 -4.43 3.73
C LYS A 34 -9.41 -3.18 3.14
N LYS A 35 -10.61 -3.30 2.57
CA LYS A 35 -11.37 -2.16 2.05
C LYS A 35 -12.19 -1.53 3.18
N THR A 36 -12.20 -0.21 3.24
CA THR A 36 -13.13 0.58 4.08
C THR A 36 -14.34 1.01 3.26
N ASP A 37 -15.40 1.39 3.96
CA ASP A 37 -16.62 1.97 3.39
C ASP A 37 -16.38 3.27 2.60
N ARG A 38 -15.29 3.98 2.88
CA ARG A 38 -14.91 5.22 2.19
C ARG A 38 -14.24 5.00 0.83
N GLY A 39 -13.93 3.76 0.47
CA GLY A 39 -13.15 3.44 -0.74
C GLY A 39 -11.65 3.37 -0.49
N GLU A 40 -11.21 3.36 0.76
CA GLU A 40 -9.80 3.26 1.10
C GLU A 40 -9.40 1.78 1.22
N HIS A 41 -8.23 1.43 0.69
CA HIS A 41 -7.63 0.11 0.88
C HIS A 41 -6.47 0.25 1.85
N ILE A 42 -6.61 -0.35 3.03
CA ILE A 42 -5.61 -0.29 4.11
C ILE A 42 -4.82 -1.58 4.13
N GLY A 43 -3.53 -1.48 3.84
CA GLY A 43 -2.56 -2.55 3.93
C GLY A 43 -1.74 -2.45 5.22
N VAL A 44 -1.57 -3.56 5.94
CA VAL A 44 -0.76 -3.61 7.16
C VAL A 44 0.46 -4.52 6.97
N PHE A 45 1.64 -4.02 7.35
CA PHE A 45 2.91 -4.76 7.30
C PHE A 45 3.11 -5.70 8.52
N ASN A 46 2.21 -6.66 8.77
CA ASN A 46 2.18 -7.43 10.03
C ASN A 46 2.29 -8.96 9.88
N ASP A 47 2.92 -9.47 8.82
CA ASP A 47 3.09 -10.92 8.53
C ASP A 47 4.16 -11.62 9.41
N GLY A 48 4.31 -11.22 10.67
CA GLY A 48 5.42 -11.64 11.54
C GLY A 48 6.72 -10.85 11.31
N PHE A 49 6.70 -9.82 10.46
CA PHE A 49 7.79 -8.86 10.35
C PHE A 49 7.83 -7.92 11.59
N PRO A 50 8.96 -7.84 12.33
CA PRO A 50 9.06 -7.00 13.54
C PRO A 50 9.05 -5.49 13.24
N GLY A 51 9.11 -5.11 11.96
CA GLY A 51 9.20 -3.72 11.52
C GLY A 51 10.64 -3.29 11.18
N PHE A 52 10.76 -2.05 10.72
CA PHE A 52 12.06 -1.42 10.46
C PHE A 52 12.54 -0.64 11.67
N THR A 53 13.83 -0.77 12.01
CA THR A 53 14.53 0.09 12.98
C THR A 53 15.11 1.31 12.27
N VAL A 54 14.83 2.48 12.80
CA VAL A 54 15.37 3.77 12.34
C VAL A 54 16.20 4.37 13.47
N SER A 55 17.51 4.53 13.25
CA SER A 55 18.37 5.20 14.24
C SER A 55 18.07 6.70 14.31
N PRO A 56 18.31 7.37 15.45
CA PRO A 56 18.12 8.81 15.59
C PRO A 56 18.83 9.60 14.48
N GLY A 57 18.14 10.57 13.87
CA GLY A 57 18.65 11.39 12.78
C GLY A 57 18.92 10.65 11.46
N ARG A 58 18.51 9.38 11.33
CA ARG A 58 18.68 8.59 10.11
C ARG A 58 17.35 8.38 9.39
N THR A 59 17.45 8.07 8.10
CA THR A 59 16.33 7.69 7.24
C THR A 59 16.46 6.21 6.87
N VAL A 60 15.33 5.52 6.76
CA VAL A 60 15.26 4.17 6.18
C VAL A 60 14.43 4.24 4.91
N THR A 61 15.01 3.81 3.80
CA THR A 61 14.31 3.64 2.53
C THR A 61 13.73 2.23 2.46
N ILE A 62 12.47 2.13 2.08
CA ILE A 62 11.76 0.85 1.90
C ILE A 62 11.33 0.76 0.44
N SER A 63 11.83 -0.25 -0.27
CA SER A 63 11.40 -0.52 -1.63
C SER A 63 10.04 -1.24 -1.62
N VAL A 64 9.14 -0.79 -2.48
CA VAL A 64 7.81 -1.38 -2.66
C VAL A 64 7.59 -1.74 -4.13
N ARG A 65 6.74 -2.73 -4.36
CA ARG A 65 6.19 -3.09 -5.68
C ARG A 65 4.69 -3.03 -5.58
N LEU A 66 4.06 -2.49 -6.61
CA LEU A 66 2.62 -2.37 -6.71
C LEU A 66 2.20 -2.84 -8.08
N ASP A 67 1.37 -3.88 -8.10
CA ASP A 67 0.84 -4.50 -9.30
C ASP A 67 -0.69 -4.57 -9.23
N PHE A 68 -1.31 -4.56 -10.40
CA PHE A 68 -2.76 -4.69 -10.57
C PHE A 68 -3.06 -5.85 -11.50
N ILE A 69 -4.06 -6.65 -11.18
CA ILE A 69 -4.46 -7.75 -12.06
C ILE A 69 -5.12 -7.20 -13.34
N SER A 70 -5.02 -7.92 -14.45
CA SER A 70 -5.38 -7.43 -15.79
C SER A 70 -6.84 -6.98 -15.98
N ASN A 71 -7.77 -7.48 -15.16
CA ASN A 71 -9.18 -7.08 -15.22
C ASN A 71 -9.52 -5.86 -14.32
N THR A 72 -8.51 -5.21 -13.74
CA THR A 72 -8.72 -3.99 -12.94
C THR A 72 -9.23 -2.87 -13.83
N LYS A 73 -10.35 -2.27 -13.46
CA LYS A 73 -10.97 -1.20 -14.24
C LYS A 73 -10.10 0.07 -14.21
N PRO A 74 -10.14 0.90 -15.27
CA PRO A 74 -9.50 2.20 -15.23
C PRO A 74 -9.95 3.02 -14.03
N ASN A 75 -8.99 3.64 -13.35
CA ASN A 75 -9.26 4.31 -12.08
C ASN A 75 -8.18 5.32 -11.72
N ARG A 76 -8.55 6.37 -10.98
CA ARG A 76 -7.61 7.31 -10.36
C ARG A 76 -7.44 6.94 -8.90
N VAL A 77 -6.20 6.67 -8.51
CA VAL A 77 -5.86 6.22 -7.16
C VAL A 77 -4.80 7.15 -6.57
N THR A 78 -4.92 7.44 -5.28
CA THR A 78 -3.88 8.14 -4.53
C THR A 78 -3.27 7.18 -3.52
N ALA A 79 -1.96 6.98 -3.57
CA ALA A 79 -1.24 6.23 -2.55
C ALA A 79 -0.69 7.18 -1.48
N ASN A 80 -0.80 6.78 -0.22
CA ASN A 80 -0.14 7.41 0.91
C ASN A 80 0.28 6.36 1.94
N ALA A 81 1.47 6.52 2.50
CA ALA A 81 1.99 5.66 3.56
C ALA A 81 1.93 6.40 4.89
N ALA A 82 1.66 5.69 5.98
CA ALA A 82 1.67 6.27 7.30
C ALA A 82 2.27 5.35 8.36
N ALA A 83 2.90 5.97 9.36
CA ALA A 83 3.42 5.30 10.53
C ALA A 83 2.52 5.59 11.73
N LEU A 84 2.04 4.54 12.38
CA LEU A 84 1.25 4.59 13.61
C LEU A 84 2.04 3.93 14.74
N GLN A 85 2.06 4.54 15.92
CA GLN A 85 2.43 3.84 17.15
C GLN A 85 1.16 3.26 17.77
N ARG A 86 1.16 2.01 18.21
CA ARG A 86 0.14 1.55 19.15
C ARG A 86 0.72 1.70 20.55
N ARG A 87 0.07 2.48 21.40
CA ARG A 87 0.30 2.55 22.85
C ARG A 87 -1.01 2.20 23.54
N ASP A 88 -0.98 1.23 24.44
CA ASP A 88 -2.12 0.87 25.31
C ASP A 88 -3.45 0.61 24.58
N GLY A 89 -3.37 0.10 23.34
CA GLY A 89 -4.55 -0.20 22.52
C GLY A 89 -4.98 0.95 21.60
N GLU A 90 -4.56 2.18 21.89
CA GLU A 90 -4.79 3.36 21.07
C GLU A 90 -3.66 3.57 20.04
N GLY A 91 -4.03 4.10 18.88
CA GLY A 91 -3.11 4.31 17.75
C GLY A 91 -2.77 5.79 17.61
N ASP A 92 -1.56 6.19 17.99
CA ASP A 92 -1.05 7.54 17.76
C ASP A 92 -0.37 7.65 16.39
N TRP A 93 -0.70 8.70 15.64
CA TRP A 93 -0.10 8.99 14.34
C TRP A 93 1.31 9.57 14.52
N LEU A 94 2.32 8.91 13.95
CA LEU A 94 3.72 9.36 14.00
C LEU A 94 4.13 10.17 12.76
N GLY A 95 3.42 10.01 11.65
CA GLY A 95 3.70 10.73 10.42
C GLY A 95 3.10 10.06 9.17
N GLN A 96 2.99 10.84 8.10
CA GLN A 96 2.47 10.41 6.81
C GLN A 96 3.41 10.84 5.67
N SER A 97 3.41 10.07 4.59
CA SER A 97 4.06 10.48 3.34
C SER A 97 3.27 11.58 2.64
N ASN A 98 3.87 12.18 1.62
CA ASN A 98 3.12 12.91 0.61
C ASN A 98 2.12 12.00 -0.12
N ALA A 99 1.10 12.61 -0.71
CA ALA A 99 0.17 11.94 -1.60
C ALA A 99 0.83 11.64 -2.95
N TYR A 100 0.65 10.41 -3.43
CA TYR A 100 1.15 9.96 -4.73
C TYR A 100 -0.04 9.57 -5.63
N PRO A 101 -0.53 10.48 -6.48
CA PRO A 101 -1.60 10.19 -7.42
C PRO A 101 -1.07 9.41 -8.64
N PHE A 102 -1.82 8.40 -9.07
CA PHE A 102 -1.58 7.69 -10.32
C PHE A 102 -2.90 7.23 -10.94
N THR A 103 -2.82 6.83 -12.22
CA THR A 103 -3.97 6.33 -12.97
C THR A 103 -3.71 4.88 -13.37
N ILE A 104 -4.64 4.00 -13.02
CA ILE A 104 -4.73 2.66 -13.59
C ILE A 104 -5.38 2.83 -14.96
N THR A 105 -4.66 2.47 -16.02
CA THR A 105 -5.19 2.46 -17.38
C THR A 105 -5.64 1.05 -17.73
N GLY A 106 -6.72 0.91 -18.49
CA GLY A 106 -7.13 -0.40 -19.02
C GLY A 106 -6.07 -0.93 -19.97
N GLY A 107 -5.71 -2.21 -19.83
CA GLY A 107 -4.78 -2.88 -20.75
C GLY A 107 -5.53 -3.57 -21.88
N THR A 108 -5.38 -3.06 -23.11
CA THR A 108 -5.53 -3.93 -24.29
C THR A 108 -4.19 -4.65 -24.46
N VAL A 109 -4.15 -5.95 -24.17
CA VAL A 109 -3.00 -6.77 -24.62
C VAL A 109 -3.20 -6.98 -26.11
N GLU A 110 -2.58 -6.14 -26.95
CA GLU A 110 -2.44 -6.48 -28.36
C GLU A 110 -1.56 -7.73 -28.45
N ARG A 111 -2.19 -8.88 -28.74
CA ARG A 111 -1.46 -10.06 -29.17
C ARG A 111 -1.00 -9.82 -30.60
N THR A 112 0.26 -9.46 -30.78
CA THR A 112 0.91 -9.59 -32.08
C THR A 112 0.97 -11.08 -32.41
N VAL A 113 0.20 -11.47 -33.44
CA VAL A 113 0.26 -12.79 -34.09
C VAL A 113 1.41 -12.84 -35.09
#